data_AF-A0A1Y5JMJ6-F1
#
_entry.id   AF-A0A1Y5JMJ6-F1
#
_cell.length_a   1.000
_cell.length_b   1.000
_cell.length_c   1.000
_cell.angle_alpha   90.00
_cell.angle_beta   90.00
_cell.angle_gamma   90.00
#
_symmetry.space_group_name_H-M   'P 1'
#
loop_
_entity.id
_entity.type
_entity.pdbx_description
1 polymer ?
#
loop_
_entity_poly.entity_id
_entity_poly.type
_entity_poly.pdbx_seq_one_letter_code
_entity_poly.pdbx_strand_id
1 'polypeptide(L)'
;VLDDKETVETLPLNESAWHAGDGSGAASGNRTSIGIEICESGNYAVTLSRAVELVAKMLKERGWGVDRLRRHYDWSGKICPRLMYDGGSWAGWIDFKARVAAAINPPIVKPEPEQPVKPVDDITGHWAESALRDAIKDGALAGFPDGTIRPDEPLTRAQYAVIRSRERQG
;
A
#
# COMPACT_ATOMS: atom_id res chain seq x y z
N VAL A 1 0.05 13.96 3.84
CA VAL A 1 -1.40 13.82 3.54
C VAL A 1 -1.57 12.63 2.61
N LEU A 2 -2.64 11.84 2.76
CA LEU A 2 -2.94 10.76 1.82
C LEU A 2 -4.43 10.69 1.49
N ASP A 3 -4.73 10.26 0.27
CA ASP A 3 -6.08 9.95 -0.22
C ASP A 3 -6.13 8.54 -0.84
N ASP A 4 -7.19 8.25 -1.59
CA ASP A 4 -7.40 6.94 -2.22
C ASP A 4 -6.50 6.70 -3.44
N LYS A 5 -5.73 7.70 -3.89
CA LYS A 5 -4.87 7.63 -5.08
C LYS A 5 -3.40 7.74 -4.73
N GLU A 6 -3.04 8.68 -3.86
CA GLU A 6 -1.65 9.02 -3.60
C GLU A 6 -1.34 9.34 -2.14
N THR A 7 -0.07 9.57 -1.87
CA THR A 7 0.46 9.92 -0.56
C THR A 7 1.55 10.95 -0.76
N VAL A 8 1.33 12.15 -0.20
CA VAL A 8 2.19 13.31 -0.40
C VAL A 8 2.79 13.71 0.95
N GLU A 9 4.11 13.71 1.04
CA GLU A 9 4.85 14.32 2.13
C GLU A 9 4.82 15.84 1.93
N THR A 10 4.17 16.56 2.85
CA THR A 10 4.01 18.02 2.75
C THR A 10 5.10 18.80 3.49
N LEU A 11 5.76 18.16 4.44
CA LEU A 11 6.86 18.70 5.24
C LEU A 11 7.89 17.60 5.49
N PRO A 12 9.20 17.91 5.49
CA PRO A 12 10.24 16.95 5.82
C PRO A 12 10.02 16.28 7.18
N LEU A 13 10.28 14.97 7.27
CA LEU A 13 10.06 14.20 8.52
C LEU A 13 10.95 14.60 9.70
N ASN A 14 11.93 15.48 9.47
CA ASN A 14 12.82 16.05 10.47
C ASN A 14 12.47 17.51 10.84
N GLU A 15 11.34 18.03 10.36
CA GLU A 15 10.84 19.37 10.68
C GLU A 15 9.56 19.30 11.52
N SER A 16 9.31 20.34 12.33
CA SER A 16 8.09 20.46 13.13
C SER A 16 6.92 20.97 12.28
N ALA A 17 5.72 20.45 12.55
CA ALA A 17 4.48 20.92 11.96
C ALA A 17 3.51 21.42 13.05
N TRP A 18 2.68 22.41 12.73
CA TRP A 18 1.62 22.90 13.63
C TRP A 18 0.30 22.19 13.33
N HIS A 19 0.09 21.00 13.94
CA HIS A 19 -1.01 20.10 13.60
C HIS A 19 -1.79 19.53 14.81
N ALA A 20 -1.20 19.47 16.00
CA ALA A 20 -1.73 18.80 17.19
C ALA A 20 -2.53 19.72 18.14
N GLY A 21 -2.52 21.04 17.92
CA GLY A 21 -3.36 21.99 18.66
C GLY A 21 -3.03 22.14 20.15
N ASP A 22 -1.84 21.74 20.59
CA ASP A 22 -1.44 21.67 22.01
C ASP A 22 -0.26 22.62 22.36
N GLY A 23 -0.07 23.67 21.57
CA GLY A 23 0.93 24.71 21.81
C GLY A 23 2.34 24.33 21.33
N SER A 24 3.38 24.87 21.99
CA SER A 24 4.79 24.74 21.57
C SER A 24 5.72 24.16 22.63
N GLY A 25 5.17 23.66 23.74
CA GLY A 25 5.95 23.08 24.83
C GLY A 25 6.82 21.90 24.37
N ALA A 26 7.87 21.57 25.12
CA ALA A 26 8.81 20.51 24.74
C ALA A 26 8.17 19.12 24.57
N ALA A 27 7.03 18.88 25.22
CA ALA A 27 6.26 17.64 25.12
C ALA A 27 5.06 17.74 24.15
N SER A 28 4.90 18.85 23.42
CA SER A 28 3.78 19.06 22.51
C SER A 28 3.86 18.13 21.30
N GLY A 29 2.71 17.62 20.87
CA GLY A 29 2.56 16.87 19.62
C GLY A 29 3.09 17.63 18.40
N ASN A 30 2.96 18.97 18.36
CA ASN A 30 3.55 19.81 17.30
C ASN A 30 5.08 19.72 17.23
N ARG A 31 5.73 19.33 18.34
CA ARG A 31 7.20 19.27 18.46
C ARG A 31 7.74 17.84 18.49
N THR A 32 6.92 16.87 18.91
CA THR A 32 7.36 15.50 19.18
C THR A 32 6.67 14.45 18.31
N SER A 33 5.86 14.84 17.33
CA SER A 33 5.15 13.90 16.47
C SER A 33 5.17 14.29 15.00
N ILE A 34 4.91 13.30 14.14
CA ILE A 34 4.67 13.50 12.71
C ILE A 34 3.16 13.43 12.49
N GLY A 35 2.58 14.48 11.91
CA GLY A 35 1.16 14.53 11.53
C GLY A 35 0.89 13.74 10.25
N ILE A 36 -0.09 12.83 10.29
CA ILE A 36 -0.58 12.11 9.11
C ILE A 36 -2.06 12.43 8.91
N GLU A 37 -2.36 13.18 7.86
CA GLU A 37 -3.72 13.53 7.47
C GLU A 37 -4.28 12.48 6.50
N ILE A 38 -5.40 11.88 6.90
CA ILE A 38 -6.13 10.85 6.16
C ILE A 38 -7.35 11.53 5.52
N CYS A 39 -7.37 11.63 4.19
CA CYS A 39 -8.46 12.28 3.48
C CYS A 39 -9.78 11.51 3.65
N GLU A 40 -10.85 12.26 3.90
CA GLU A 40 -12.21 11.71 4.07
C GLU A 40 -12.99 11.70 2.75
N SER A 41 -12.49 12.39 1.72
CA SER A 41 -13.08 12.40 0.39
C SER A 41 -12.61 11.21 -0.43
N GLY A 42 -13.44 10.76 -1.38
CA GLY A 42 -13.13 9.60 -2.21
C GLY A 42 -13.40 8.26 -1.50
N ASN A 43 -12.68 7.21 -1.89
CA ASN A 43 -12.85 5.88 -1.30
C ASN A 43 -12.11 5.76 0.05
N TYR A 44 -12.80 6.10 1.13
CA TYR A 44 -12.23 6.08 2.48
C TYR A 44 -11.66 4.71 2.89
N ALA A 45 -12.23 3.59 2.43
CA ALA A 45 -11.70 2.26 2.77
C ALA A 45 -10.31 2.02 2.13
N VAL A 46 -10.11 2.49 0.90
CA VAL A 46 -8.81 2.46 0.22
C VAL A 46 -7.85 3.42 0.91
N THR A 47 -8.27 4.66 1.18
CA THR A 47 -7.45 5.65 1.91
C THR A 47 -6.99 5.10 3.25
N LEU A 48 -7.89 4.47 4.03
CA LEU A 48 -7.56 3.91 5.32
C LEU A 48 -6.59 2.73 5.22
N SER A 49 -6.69 1.91 4.17
CA SER A 49 -5.74 0.81 3.91
C SER A 49 -4.34 1.34 3.57
N ARG A 50 -4.26 2.38 2.73
CA ARG A 50 -2.99 3.08 2.43
C ARG A 50 -2.39 3.73 3.69
N ALA A 51 -3.24 4.31 4.56
CA ALA A 51 -2.78 4.85 5.84
C ALA A 51 -2.15 3.76 6.72
N VAL A 52 -2.78 2.57 6.79
CA VAL A 52 -2.23 1.43 7.54
C VAL A 52 -0.85 1.04 7.02
N GLU A 53 -0.70 0.91 5.70
CA GLU A 53 0.58 0.54 5.06
C GLU A 53 1.67 1.59 5.32
N LEU A 54 1.37 2.87 5.12
CA LEU A 54 2.31 3.97 5.37
C LEU A 54 2.76 3.98 6.83
N VAL A 55 1.81 3.93 7.76
CA VAL A 55 2.11 3.98 9.20
C VAL A 55 2.92 2.76 9.63
N ALA A 56 2.55 1.56 9.17
CA ALA A 56 3.29 0.35 9.47
C ALA A 56 4.73 0.41 8.96
N LYS A 57 4.94 0.90 7.73
CA LYS A 57 6.28 1.12 7.17
C LYS A 57 7.10 2.10 8.04
N MET A 58 6.52 3.25 8.38
CA MET A 58 7.19 4.28 9.19
C MET A 58 7.59 3.77 10.59
N LEU A 59 6.72 2.97 11.21
CA LEU A 59 7.00 2.34 12.51
C LEU A 59 8.10 1.29 12.39
N LYS A 60 8.02 0.42 11.38
CA LYS A 60 9.01 -0.64 11.12
C LYS A 60 10.41 -0.06 10.90
N GLU A 61 10.53 0.96 10.06
CA GLU A 61 11.81 1.65 9.77
C GLU A 61 12.45 2.26 11.02
N ARG A 62 11.65 2.57 12.05
CA ARG A 62 12.10 3.15 13.32
C ARG A 62 12.23 2.13 14.45
N GLY A 63 11.91 0.86 14.20
CA GLY A 63 11.86 -0.17 15.23
C GLY A 63 10.80 0.09 16.31
N TRP A 64 9.70 0.74 15.96
CA TRP A 64 8.62 1.12 16.88
C TRP A 64 7.39 0.22 16.74
N GLY A 65 6.62 0.13 17.82
CA GLY A 65 5.30 -0.50 17.84
C GLY A 65 4.16 0.50 17.79
N VAL A 66 2.92 -0.03 17.79
CA VAL A 66 1.69 0.79 17.79
C VAL A 66 1.45 1.54 19.10
N ASP A 67 2.27 1.32 20.13
CA ASP A 67 2.33 2.11 21.36
C ASP A 67 2.75 3.56 21.10
N ARG A 68 3.42 3.84 19.97
CA ARG A 68 3.78 5.20 19.55
C ARG A 68 2.66 5.97 18.86
N LEU A 69 1.58 5.30 18.47
CA LEU A 69 0.46 5.97 17.80
C LEU A 69 -0.34 6.82 18.79
N ARG A 70 -0.65 8.04 18.37
CA ARG A 70 -1.50 9.01 19.08
C ARG A 70 -2.50 9.59 18.09
N ARG A 71 -3.69 9.86 18.56
CA ARG A 71 -4.71 10.67 17.89
C ARG A 71 -4.44 12.14 18.19
N HIS A 72 -4.97 13.04 17.39
CA HIS A 72 -5.04 14.45 17.77
C HIS A 72 -5.82 14.60 19.10
N TYR A 73 -6.85 13.78 19.32
CA TYR A 73 -7.56 13.71 20.60
C TYR A 73 -6.64 13.52 21.81
N ASP A 74 -5.57 12.72 21.69
CA ASP A 74 -4.65 12.43 22.80
C ASP A 74 -3.76 13.64 23.16
N TRP A 75 -3.67 14.64 22.28
CA TRP A 75 -2.89 15.86 22.47
C TRP A 75 -3.73 17.04 22.97
N SER A 76 -4.87 17.30 22.33
CA SER A 76 -5.67 18.51 22.58
C SER A 76 -7.13 18.24 22.95
N GLY A 77 -7.57 16.98 22.96
CA GLY A 77 -8.98 16.62 23.15
C GLY A 77 -9.87 16.88 21.93
N LYS A 78 -9.33 17.38 20.81
CA LYS A 78 -10.08 17.50 19.55
C LYS A 78 -10.54 16.12 19.08
N ILE A 79 -11.82 15.96 18.76
CA ILE A 79 -12.38 14.73 18.18
C ILE A 79 -11.83 14.54 16.76
N CYS A 80 -10.64 13.98 16.68
CA CYS A 80 -9.90 13.74 15.46
C CYS A 80 -8.93 12.56 15.69
N PRO A 81 -8.93 11.53 14.81
CA PRO A 81 -9.67 11.44 13.54
C PRO A 81 -11.17 11.15 13.74
N ARG A 82 -12.05 12.03 13.23
CA ARG A 82 -13.49 12.02 13.57
C ARG A 82 -14.22 10.78 13.07
N LEU A 83 -13.83 10.22 11.92
CA LEU A 83 -14.45 9.01 11.36
C LEU A 83 -14.10 7.74 12.15
N MET A 84 -13.18 7.82 13.11
CA MET A 84 -12.85 6.71 14.01
C MET A 84 -13.52 6.84 15.38
N TYR A 85 -14.34 7.88 15.58
CA TYR A 85 -15.13 8.13 16.78
C TYR A 85 -16.60 7.86 16.48
N ASP A 86 -17.24 6.99 17.25
CA ASP A 86 -18.63 6.55 17.02
C ASP A 86 -19.65 7.21 17.97
N GLY A 87 -19.31 8.38 18.52
CA GLY A 87 -20.19 9.12 19.43
C GLY A 87 -20.04 8.75 20.91
N GLY A 88 -19.04 7.96 21.26
CA GLY A 88 -18.69 7.67 22.66
C GLY A 88 -17.54 6.66 22.81
N SER A 89 -17.23 5.95 21.72
CA SER A 89 -16.19 4.94 21.62
C SER A 89 -15.24 5.27 20.46
N TRP A 90 -14.09 4.60 20.50
CA TRP A 90 -13.03 4.73 19.51
C TRP A 90 -12.76 3.39 18.82
N ALA A 91 -13.81 2.62 18.55
CA ALA A 91 -13.72 1.31 17.91
C ALA A 91 -12.91 1.36 16.60
N GLY A 92 -13.15 2.38 15.77
CA GLY A 92 -12.40 2.57 14.51
C GLY A 92 -10.90 2.82 14.72
N TRP A 93 -10.52 3.48 15.82
CA TRP A 93 -9.10 3.68 16.17
C TRP A 93 -8.46 2.40 16.67
N ILE A 94 -9.20 1.60 17.45
CA ILE A 94 -8.76 0.29 17.93
C ILE A 94 -8.51 -0.64 16.73
N ASP A 95 -9.46 -0.71 15.80
CA ASP A 95 -9.30 -1.47 14.55
C ASP A 95 -8.10 -0.99 13.73
N PHE A 96 -7.97 0.33 13.53
CA PHE A 96 -6.84 0.90 12.81
C PHE A 96 -5.49 0.50 13.43
N LYS A 97 -5.35 0.60 14.76
CA LYS A 97 -4.13 0.16 15.46
C LYS A 97 -3.88 -1.34 15.29
N ALA A 98 -4.91 -2.18 15.32
CA ALA A 98 -4.76 -3.62 15.13
C ALA A 98 -4.28 -3.94 13.70
N ARG A 99 -4.84 -3.28 12.68
CA ARG A 99 -4.43 -3.40 11.29
C ARG A 99 -2.98 -2.95 11.07
N VAL A 100 -2.59 -1.83 11.66
CA VAL A 100 -1.18 -1.37 11.64
C VAL A 100 -0.27 -2.39 12.30
N ALA A 101 -0.62 -2.90 13.49
CA ALA A 101 0.19 -3.88 14.20
C ALA A 101 0.44 -5.14 13.36
N ALA A 102 -0.60 -5.63 12.68
CA ALA A 102 -0.51 -6.76 11.75
C ALA A 102 0.38 -6.43 10.53
N ALA A 103 0.36 -5.19 10.04
CA ALA A 103 1.12 -4.78 8.88
C ALA A 103 2.60 -4.44 9.16
N ILE A 104 3.00 -4.16 10.40
CA ILE A 104 4.43 -3.91 10.75
C ILE A 104 5.27 -5.14 10.45
N ASN A 105 4.77 -6.31 10.86
CA ASN A 105 5.35 -7.61 10.59
C ASN A 105 4.26 -8.49 10.00
N PRO A 106 3.97 -8.37 8.69
CA PRO A 106 3.00 -9.24 8.08
C PRO A 106 3.47 -10.68 8.32
N PRO A 107 2.56 -11.62 8.62
CA PRO A 107 2.94 -13.02 8.66
C PRO A 107 3.67 -13.32 7.34
N ILE A 108 4.75 -14.09 7.40
CA ILE A 108 5.34 -14.66 6.20
C ILE A 108 4.28 -15.60 5.66
N VAL A 109 3.41 -15.07 4.80
CA VAL A 109 2.56 -15.86 3.95
C VAL A 109 3.57 -16.54 3.03
N LYS A 110 3.93 -17.79 3.36
CA LYS A 110 4.40 -18.72 2.32
C LYS A 110 3.44 -18.51 1.17
N PRO A 111 3.90 -18.24 -0.08
CA PRO A 111 2.97 -18.08 -1.19
C PRO A 111 1.98 -19.22 -1.09
N GLU A 112 0.72 -18.87 -0.82
CA GLU A 112 -0.38 -19.81 -0.92
C GLU A 112 -0.21 -20.44 -2.30
N PRO A 113 -0.19 -21.78 -2.45
CA PRO A 113 -0.13 -22.37 -3.78
C PRO A 113 -1.21 -21.68 -4.59
N GLU A 114 -0.79 -20.95 -5.63
CA GLU A 114 -1.71 -20.25 -6.52
C GLU A 114 -2.75 -21.28 -6.92
N GLN A 115 -4.01 -21.05 -6.54
CA GLN A 115 -5.07 -21.91 -7.04
C GLN A 115 -4.93 -21.91 -8.56
N PRO A 116 -4.95 -23.07 -9.24
CA PRO A 116 -4.77 -23.10 -10.68
C PRO A 116 -5.85 -22.24 -11.32
N VAL A 117 -5.48 -21.02 -11.69
CA VAL A 117 -6.34 -20.12 -12.44
C VAL A 117 -6.47 -20.80 -13.80
N LYS A 118 -7.70 -21.13 -14.18
CA LYS A 118 -7.94 -21.71 -15.51
C LYS A 118 -7.32 -20.75 -16.53
N PRO A 119 -6.42 -21.22 -17.40
CA PRO A 119 -5.84 -20.36 -18.43
C PRO A 119 -6.96 -19.72 -19.24
N VAL A 120 -6.96 -18.39 -19.30
CA VAL A 120 -7.80 -17.65 -20.23
C VAL A 120 -6.99 -17.53 -21.51
N ASP A 121 -7.37 -18.28 -22.55
CA ASP A 121 -6.74 -18.13 -23.87
C ASP A 121 -7.21 -16.80 -24.48
N ASP A 122 -6.45 -15.73 -24.21
CA ASP A 122 -6.66 -14.37 -24.72
C ASP A 122 -5.86 -14.06 -25.99
N ILE A 123 -5.26 -15.09 -26.60
CA ILE A 123 -4.45 -14.97 -27.82
C ILE A 123 -5.13 -15.56 -29.05
N THR A 124 -6.19 -16.37 -28.88
CA THR A 124 -6.97 -16.93 -29.99
C THR A 124 -7.58 -15.81 -30.85
N GLY A 125 -7.25 -15.79 -32.14
CA GLY A 125 -7.73 -14.78 -33.10
C GLY A 125 -6.89 -13.50 -33.14
N HIS A 126 -5.85 -13.38 -32.31
CA HIS A 126 -4.91 -12.26 -32.38
C HIS A 126 -3.95 -12.46 -33.57
N TRP A 127 -3.56 -11.37 -34.26
CA TRP A 127 -2.68 -11.47 -35.44
C TRP A 127 -1.31 -12.11 -35.12
N ALA A 128 -0.84 -11.96 -33.88
CA ALA A 128 0.40 -12.56 -33.37
C ALA A 128 0.20 -13.93 -32.70
N GLU A 129 -0.99 -14.53 -32.78
CA GLU A 129 -1.32 -15.79 -32.11
C GLU A 129 -0.24 -16.86 -32.30
N SER A 130 0.12 -17.14 -33.56
CA SER A 130 1.13 -18.16 -33.88
C SER A 130 2.46 -17.88 -33.18
N ALA A 131 2.95 -16.64 -33.27
CA ALA A 131 4.24 -16.25 -32.68
C ALA A 131 4.20 -16.30 -31.14
N LEU A 132 3.08 -15.91 -30.53
CA LEU A 132 2.89 -15.97 -29.08
C LEU A 132 2.83 -17.44 -28.61
N ARG A 133 2.13 -18.31 -29.32
CA ARG A 133 2.07 -19.75 -29.01
C ARG A 133 3.43 -20.42 -29.13
N ASP A 134 4.21 -20.10 -30.15
CA ASP A 134 5.58 -20.62 -30.30
C ASP A 134 6.48 -20.13 -29.16
N ALA A 135 6.41 -18.84 -28.82
CA ALA A 135 7.19 -18.28 -27.71
C ALA A 135 6.80 -18.88 -26.34
N ILE A 136 5.52 -19.20 -26.11
CA ILE A 136 5.06 -19.89 -24.90
C ILE A 136 5.57 -21.33 -24.87
N LYS A 137 5.47 -22.04 -26.00
CA LYS A 137 5.90 -23.44 -26.15
C LYS A 137 7.40 -23.59 -25.90
N ASP A 138 8.19 -22.64 -26.39
CA ASP A 138 9.65 -22.63 -26.25
C ASP A 138 10.10 -22.00 -24.92
N GLY A 139 9.17 -21.58 -24.06
CA GLY A 139 9.44 -21.01 -22.73
C GLY A 139 10.01 -19.58 -22.75
N ALA A 140 10.11 -18.96 -23.93
CA ALA A 140 10.55 -17.58 -24.09
C ALA A 140 9.56 -16.59 -23.48
N LEU A 141 8.26 -16.87 -23.61
CA LEU A 141 7.17 -16.07 -23.06
C LEU A 141 6.46 -16.82 -21.94
N ALA A 142 6.26 -16.15 -20.80
CA ALA A 142 5.39 -16.64 -19.73
C ALA A 142 4.27 -15.62 -19.56
N GLY A 143 3.03 -16.10 -19.49
CA GLY A 143 1.86 -15.28 -19.20
C GLY A 143 1.84 -14.76 -17.77
N PHE A 144 0.76 -14.07 -17.45
CA PHE A 144 0.48 -13.59 -16.09
C PHE A 144 -0.04 -14.74 -15.21
N PRO A 145 0.06 -14.59 -13.87
CA PRO A 145 -0.46 -15.59 -12.93
C PRO A 145 -1.96 -15.87 -13.07
N ASP A 146 -2.72 -14.94 -13.67
CA ASP A 146 -4.14 -15.12 -13.97
C ASP A 146 -4.41 -15.92 -15.26
N GLY A 147 -3.36 -16.39 -15.94
CA GLY A 147 -3.43 -17.21 -17.14
C GLY A 147 -3.52 -16.43 -18.46
N THR A 148 -3.41 -15.10 -18.44
CA THR A 148 -3.46 -14.23 -19.64
C THR A 148 -2.08 -13.98 -20.25
N ILE A 149 -2.03 -13.57 -21.53
CA ILE A 149 -0.82 -13.09 -22.23
C ILE A 149 -0.84 -11.58 -22.45
N ARG A 150 -2.05 -11.00 -22.62
CA ARG A 150 -2.33 -9.58 -22.83
C ARG A 150 -1.53 -8.97 -24.00
N PRO A 151 -1.69 -9.49 -25.22
CA PRO A 151 -0.81 -9.16 -26.35
C PRO A 151 -0.91 -7.70 -26.83
N ASP A 152 -2.02 -7.02 -26.53
CA ASP A 152 -2.24 -5.60 -26.87
C ASP A 152 -1.77 -4.63 -25.77
N GLU A 153 -1.39 -5.14 -24.59
CA GLU A 153 -0.88 -4.28 -23.52
C GLU A 153 0.57 -3.86 -23.79
N PRO A 154 0.92 -2.58 -23.59
CA PRO A 154 2.29 -2.12 -23.75
C PRO A 154 3.20 -2.80 -22.71
N LEU A 155 4.29 -3.38 -23.19
CA LEU A 155 5.32 -3.99 -22.34
C LEU A 155 5.95 -2.95 -21.41
N THR A 156 5.97 -3.25 -20.11
CA THR A 156 6.77 -2.51 -19.14
C THR A 156 8.27 -2.79 -19.33
N ARG A 157 9.12 -1.87 -18.86
CA ARG A 157 10.59 -2.06 -18.87
C ARG A 157 11.04 -3.34 -18.15
N ALA A 158 10.35 -3.71 -17.08
CA ALA A 158 10.64 -4.93 -16.32
C ALA A 158 10.28 -6.19 -17.14
N GLN A 159 9.12 -6.21 -17.80
CA GLN A 159 8.72 -7.33 -18.66
C GLN A 159 9.67 -7.49 -19.86
N TYR A 160 10.07 -6.39 -20.50
CA TYR A 160 11.03 -6.42 -21.59
C TYR A 160 12.40 -6.98 -21.15
N ALA A 161 12.87 -6.63 -19.94
CA ALA A 161 14.12 -7.16 -19.40
C ALA A 161 14.07 -8.68 -19.17
N VAL A 162 12.91 -9.23 -18.79
CA VAL A 162 12.71 -10.68 -18.61
C VAL A 162 12.70 -11.42 -19.96
N ILE A 163 12.02 -10.88 -20.97
CA ILE A 163 12.03 -11.46 -22.33
C ILE A 163 13.47 -11.52 -22.86
N ARG A 164 14.19 -10.40 -22.78
CA ARG A 164 15.58 -10.30 -23.27
C ARG A 164 16.57 -11.17 -22.49
N SER A 165 16.32 -11.46 -21.21
CA SER A 165 17.20 -12.34 -20.43
C SER A 165 17.04 -13.81 -20.79
N ARG A 166 15.86 -14.21 -21.31
CA ARG A 166 15.56 -15.56 -21.81
C ARG A 166 16.09 -15.80 -23.23
N GLU A 167 16.06 -14.78 -24.10
CA GLU A 167 16.66 -14.85 -25.44
C GLU A 167 18.17 -15.12 -25.42
N ARG A 168 18.88 -14.75 -24.34
CA ARG A 168 20.33 -14.98 -24.22
C ARG A 168 20.71 -16.38 -23.73
N GLN A 169 19.73 -17.22 -23.40
CA GLN A 169 19.95 -18.55 -22.81
C GLN A 169 19.62 -19.71 -23.77
N GLY A 170 19.26 -19.42 -25.02
CA GLY A 170 19.14 -20.38 -26.12
C GLY A 170 20.19 -20.14 -27.18
#